data_AF-A0AA38MEB8-F1
#
_entry.id   AF-A0AA38MEB8-F1
#
_cell.length_a   1.000
_cell.length_b   1.000
_cell.length_c   1.000
_cell.angle_alpha   90.00
_cell.angle_beta   90.00
_cell.angle_gamma   90.00
#
_symmetry.space_group_name_H-M   'P 1'
#
loop_
_entity.id
_entity.type
_entity.pdbx_description
1 polymer ?
#
loop_
_entity_poly.entity_id
_entity_poly.type
_entity_poly.pdbx_seq_one_letter_code
_entity_poly.pdbx_strand_id
1 'polypeptide(L)'
;MNTLKTFFVFGKYLSLTPSYDHPVTRFQKISTCLLVAANFILSLVSIYSTLTDSQYYFFKKVLFFLTHVNLLNTCYTPLSMIFWNKENWQKLIANLIFIVSISNDVSKISRYVKIAIVRLVVKLVIVFLAFAYWTRVFGWDTIKYYSVHCFQNCLIYSYSIFMDVILYIFSLQYKHLNGTLTSCRRCDNALKKIEQNYCFLKDTVKIFNDVFQWPIALIISYTSLHILYMLDFVVVDLKRHEYDLEVQLLVDFILVMVAVIATLVVILWCDSILTEAGKLLSESYSLSRHCEEARFERFIATLQRNFPSFSAAGFFDIKKSTILDIVSTVTTFFIAAIQFQMSE
;
A
#
# COMPACT_ATOMS: atom_id res chain seq x y z
N MET A 1 2.03 1.50 23.36
CA MET A 1 1.45 0.16 23.11
C MET A 1 -0.07 0.21 22.84
N ASN A 2 -0.87 0.87 23.68
CA ASN A 2 -2.35 0.91 23.52
C ASN A 2 -2.81 1.42 22.15
N THR A 3 -2.23 2.50 21.63
CA THR A 3 -2.61 3.07 20.32
C THR A 3 -2.47 2.08 19.15
N LEU A 4 -1.40 1.28 19.15
CA LEU A 4 -1.17 0.29 18.09
C LEU A 4 -2.19 -0.86 18.18
N LYS A 5 -2.51 -1.30 19.40
CA LYS A 5 -3.58 -2.29 19.61
C LYS A 5 -4.92 -1.74 19.14
N THR A 6 -5.26 -0.51 19.47
CA THR A 6 -6.49 0.16 18.99
C THR A 6 -6.53 0.20 17.46
N PHE A 7 -5.40 0.49 16.80
CA PHE A 7 -5.31 0.51 15.34
C PHE A 7 -5.59 -0.87 14.70
N PHE A 8 -5.02 -1.94 15.25
CA PHE A 8 -5.32 -3.30 14.77
C PHE A 8 -6.73 -3.78 15.14
N VAL A 9 -7.27 -3.34 16.28
CA VAL A 9 -8.68 -3.61 16.63
C VAL A 9 -9.61 -2.91 15.64
N PHE A 10 -9.32 -1.68 15.25
CA PHE A 10 -10.04 -0.98 14.20
C PHE A 10 -9.95 -1.71 12.85
N GLY A 11 -8.76 -2.19 12.47
CA GLY A 11 -8.57 -3.03 11.29
C GLY A 11 -9.40 -4.32 11.33
N LYS A 12 -9.53 -4.94 12.49
CA LYS A 12 -10.38 -6.13 12.70
C LYS A 12 -11.86 -5.84 12.45
N TYR A 13 -12.37 -4.68 12.87
CA TYR A 13 -13.75 -4.29 12.59
C TYR A 13 -14.01 -4.11 11.09
N LEU A 14 -13.04 -3.57 10.37
CA LEU A 14 -13.09 -3.43 8.91
C LEU A 14 -12.79 -4.74 8.15
N SER A 15 -12.52 -5.85 8.86
CA SER A 15 -12.06 -7.12 8.28
C SER A 15 -10.76 -7.01 7.47
N LEU A 16 -9.94 -6.01 7.77
CA LEU A 16 -8.64 -5.75 7.13
C LEU A 16 -7.47 -6.44 7.84
N THR A 17 -7.66 -6.79 9.12
CA THR A 17 -6.63 -7.47 9.91
C THR A 17 -7.26 -8.61 10.71
N PRO A 18 -6.64 -9.80 10.76
CA PRO A 18 -7.17 -10.89 11.58
C PRO A 18 -7.08 -10.56 13.06
N SER A 19 -7.86 -11.29 13.88
CA SER A 19 -7.77 -11.17 15.33
C SER A 19 -6.41 -11.69 15.81
N TYR A 20 -5.70 -10.89 16.60
CA TYR A 20 -4.37 -11.27 17.11
C TYR A 20 -4.47 -12.28 18.26
N ASP A 21 -5.46 -12.14 19.15
CA ASP A 21 -5.59 -12.97 20.38
C ASP A 21 -6.53 -14.18 20.25
N HIS A 22 -7.34 -14.25 19.19
CA HIS A 22 -8.43 -15.22 19.11
C HIS A 22 -8.46 -15.90 17.76
N PRO A 23 -8.86 -17.19 17.71
CA PRO A 23 -9.11 -17.86 16.44
C PRO A 23 -10.20 -17.12 15.66
N VAL A 24 -10.04 -17.06 14.33
CA VAL A 24 -11.03 -16.47 13.44
C VAL A 24 -12.36 -17.20 13.62
N THR A 25 -13.41 -16.47 13.98
CA THR A 25 -14.73 -17.07 14.21
C THR A 25 -15.36 -17.50 12.89
N ARG A 26 -16.22 -18.53 12.91
CA ARG A 26 -16.98 -18.94 11.71
C ARG A 26 -17.76 -17.77 11.10
N PHE A 27 -18.30 -16.88 11.95
CA PHE A 27 -19.01 -15.68 11.52
C PHE A 27 -18.13 -14.72 10.71
N GLN A 28 -16.87 -14.49 11.12
CA GLN A 28 -15.95 -13.65 10.36
C GLN A 28 -15.65 -14.24 8.97
N LYS A 29 -15.43 -15.56 8.88
CA LYS A 29 -15.22 -16.23 7.59
C LYS A 29 -16.43 -16.05 6.66
N ILE A 30 -17.64 -16.29 7.18
CA ILE A 30 -18.87 -16.13 6.42
C ILE A 30 -19.06 -14.67 5.99
N SER A 31 -18.88 -13.72 6.90
CA SER A 31 -18.99 -12.29 6.61
C SER A 31 -18.02 -11.85 5.51
N THR A 32 -16.76 -12.29 5.55
CA THR A 32 -15.80 -11.96 4.51
C THR A 32 -16.09 -12.65 3.18
N CYS A 33 -16.54 -13.92 3.19
CA CYS A 33 -16.99 -14.57 1.96
C CYS A 33 -18.19 -13.85 1.34
N LEU A 34 -19.16 -13.44 2.15
CA LEU A 34 -20.32 -12.66 1.69
C LEU A 34 -19.89 -11.30 1.15
N LEU A 35 -18.97 -10.61 1.83
CA LEU A 35 -18.45 -9.32 1.38
C LEU A 35 -17.74 -9.44 0.02
N VAL A 36 -16.93 -10.47 -0.15
CA VAL A 36 -16.19 -10.72 -1.40
C VAL A 36 -17.15 -11.15 -2.51
N ALA A 37 -18.11 -12.03 -2.22
CA ALA A 37 -19.13 -12.44 -3.19
C ALA A 37 -20.00 -11.25 -3.63
N ALA A 38 -20.44 -10.41 -2.69
CA ALA A 38 -21.20 -9.20 -2.99
C ALA A 38 -20.38 -8.23 -3.85
N ASN A 39 -19.12 -7.98 -3.49
CA ASN A 39 -18.24 -7.10 -4.26
C ASN A 39 -17.96 -7.66 -5.67
N PHE A 40 -17.80 -8.98 -5.80
CA PHE A 40 -17.63 -9.64 -7.08
C PHE A 40 -18.87 -9.49 -7.98
N ILE A 41 -20.07 -9.79 -7.45
CA ILE A 41 -21.33 -9.64 -8.19
C ILE A 41 -21.54 -8.19 -8.60
N LEU A 42 -21.36 -7.24 -7.69
CA LEU A 42 -21.57 -5.83 -7.99
C LEU A 42 -20.56 -5.31 -9.03
N SER A 43 -19.31 -5.79 -8.99
CA SER A 43 -18.30 -5.46 -10.01
C SER A 43 -18.67 -6.05 -11.37
N LEU A 44 -19.18 -7.28 -11.44
CA LEU A 44 -19.66 -7.87 -12.69
C LEU A 44 -20.84 -7.10 -13.27
N VAL A 45 -21.78 -6.69 -12.43
CA VAL A 45 -22.91 -5.84 -12.84
C VAL A 45 -22.40 -4.50 -13.38
N SER A 46 -21.46 -3.86 -12.69
CA SER A 46 -20.84 -2.60 -13.12
C SER A 46 -20.10 -2.74 -14.46
N ILE A 47 -19.30 -3.81 -14.64
CA ILE A 47 -18.63 -4.11 -15.91
C ILE A 47 -19.65 -4.31 -17.03
N TYR A 48 -20.68 -5.14 -16.79
CA TYR A 48 -21.70 -5.43 -17.79
C TYR A 48 -22.46 -4.17 -18.22
N SER A 49 -22.86 -3.33 -17.25
CA SER A 49 -23.56 -2.08 -17.54
C SER A 49 -22.69 -1.12 -18.38
N THR A 50 -21.40 -0.99 -18.05
CA THR A 50 -20.50 -0.08 -18.79
C THR A 50 -20.13 -0.61 -20.18
N LEU A 51 -19.99 -1.94 -20.34
CA LEU A 51 -19.72 -2.53 -21.65
C LEU A 51 -20.91 -2.37 -22.63
N THR A 52 -22.13 -2.43 -22.10
CA THR A 52 -23.37 -2.29 -22.87
C THR A 52 -23.65 -0.82 -23.23
N ASP A 53 -23.12 0.13 -22.47
CA ASP A 53 -23.27 1.55 -22.74
C ASP A 53 -22.55 1.94 -24.05
N SER A 54 -23.31 2.50 -24.99
CA SER A 54 -22.82 2.94 -26.30
C SER A 54 -22.02 4.25 -26.23
N GLN A 55 -22.07 4.98 -25.11
CA GLN A 55 -21.40 6.28 -24.98
C GLN A 55 -19.87 6.17 -24.82
N TYR A 56 -19.35 4.99 -24.48
CA TYR A 56 -17.92 4.75 -24.27
C TYR A 56 -17.25 4.23 -25.55
N TYR A 57 -16.16 4.87 -25.97
CA TYR A 57 -15.27 4.34 -27.02
C TYR A 57 -14.42 3.19 -26.47
N PHE A 58 -13.83 2.42 -27.39
CA PHE A 58 -13.14 1.17 -27.08
C PHE A 58 -12.05 1.32 -26.00
N PHE A 59 -11.19 2.32 -26.12
CA PHE A 59 -10.08 2.51 -25.16
C PHE A 59 -10.58 2.81 -23.74
N LYS A 60 -11.60 3.66 -23.56
CA LYS A 60 -12.20 3.93 -22.24
C LYS A 60 -12.84 2.67 -21.64
N LYS A 61 -13.48 1.83 -22.47
CA LYS A 61 -14.00 0.51 -22.04
C LYS A 61 -12.89 -0.43 -21.57
N VAL A 62 -11.75 -0.46 -22.26
CA VAL A 62 -10.59 -1.28 -21.87
C VAL A 62 -10.01 -0.80 -20.54
N LEU A 63 -9.75 0.51 -20.38
CA LEU A 63 -9.24 1.07 -19.12
C LEU A 63 -10.18 0.81 -17.95
N PHE A 64 -11.48 1.01 -18.16
CA PHE A 64 -12.51 0.72 -17.16
C PHE A 64 -12.49 -0.77 -16.79
N PHE A 65 -12.50 -1.67 -17.78
CA PHE A 65 -12.44 -3.11 -17.55
C PHE A 65 -11.19 -3.52 -16.76
N LEU A 66 -10.00 -3.04 -17.14
CA LEU A 66 -8.75 -3.33 -16.45
C LEU A 66 -8.76 -2.81 -15.01
N THR A 67 -9.32 -1.61 -14.79
CA THR A 67 -9.46 -1.03 -13.45
C THR A 67 -10.38 -1.88 -12.58
N HIS A 68 -11.51 -2.33 -13.11
CA HIS A 68 -12.43 -3.21 -12.39
C HIS A 68 -11.84 -4.61 -12.12
N VAL A 69 -11.10 -5.19 -13.06
CA VAL A 69 -10.38 -6.46 -12.86
C VAL A 69 -9.35 -6.31 -11.74
N ASN A 70 -8.62 -5.20 -11.71
CA ASN A 70 -7.67 -4.92 -10.63
C ASN A 70 -8.38 -4.77 -9.27
N LEU A 71 -9.49 -4.03 -9.22
CA LEU A 71 -10.27 -3.86 -8.00
C LEU A 71 -10.91 -5.18 -7.53
N LEU A 72 -11.36 -6.03 -8.45
CA LEU A 72 -11.79 -7.40 -8.16
C LEU A 72 -10.67 -8.22 -7.52
N ASN A 73 -9.46 -8.13 -8.08
CA ASN A 73 -8.29 -8.77 -7.50
C ASN A 73 -7.95 -8.19 -6.12
N THR A 74 -8.35 -6.97 -5.79
CA THR A 74 -8.19 -6.44 -4.42
C THR A 74 -9.02 -7.23 -3.40
N CYS A 75 -10.12 -7.87 -3.81
CA CYS A 75 -10.90 -8.79 -2.96
C CYS A 75 -10.14 -10.06 -2.57
N TYR A 76 -9.06 -10.41 -3.31
CA TYR A 76 -8.14 -11.47 -2.90
C TYR A 76 -7.47 -11.14 -1.57
N THR A 77 -7.22 -9.87 -1.26
CA THR A 77 -6.53 -9.45 -0.04
C THR A 77 -7.24 -9.91 1.24
N PRO A 78 -8.52 -9.58 1.48
CA PRO A 78 -9.23 -10.07 2.67
C PRO A 78 -9.42 -11.60 2.68
N LEU A 79 -9.56 -12.25 1.51
CA LEU A 79 -9.60 -13.71 1.44
C LEU A 79 -8.27 -14.33 1.88
N SER A 80 -7.15 -13.85 1.32
CA SER A 80 -5.82 -14.34 1.66
C SER A 80 -5.48 -14.12 3.12
N MET A 81 -5.90 -13.00 3.71
CA MET A 81 -5.77 -12.74 5.14
C MET A 81 -6.43 -13.80 6.01
N ILE A 82 -7.63 -14.26 5.64
CA ILE A 82 -8.43 -15.17 6.47
C ILE A 82 -8.08 -16.63 6.23
N PHE A 83 -7.83 -17.01 4.98
CA PHE A 83 -7.71 -18.42 4.59
C PHE A 83 -6.26 -18.88 4.45
N TRP A 84 -5.38 -18.08 3.82
CA TRP A 84 -4.04 -18.55 3.43
C TRP A 84 -2.92 -18.01 4.32
N ASN A 85 -2.96 -16.72 4.66
CA ASN A 85 -1.85 -16.01 5.31
C ASN A 85 -2.13 -15.66 6.78
N LYS A 86 -3.08 -16.34 7.42
CA LYS A 86 -3.47 -16.05 8.81
C LYS A 86 -2.28 -16.12 9.77
N GLU A 87 -1.50 -17.20 9.68
CA GLU A 87 -0.35 -17.42 10.57
C GLU A 87 0.73 -16.35 10.37
N ASN A 88 1.02 -16.02 9.11
CA ASN A 88 1.95 -14.95 8.75
C ASN A 88 1.49 -13.60 9.30
N TRP A 89 0.20 -13.29 9.20
CA TRP A 89 -0.36 -12.08 9.80
C TRP A 89 -0.24 -12.02 11.32
N GLN A 90 -0.58 -13.11 12.01
CA GLN A 90 -0.47 -13.16 13.47
C GLN A 90 0.99 -13.02 13.90
N LYS A 91 1.91 -13.68 13.20
CA LYS A 91 3.35 -13.56 13.41
C LYS A 91 3.86 -12.14 13.15
N LEU A 92 3.39 -11.49 12.08
CA LEU A 92 3.73 -10.11 11.77
C LEU A 92 3.29 -9.16 12.89
N ILE A 93 2.04 -9.27 13.35
CA ILE A 93 1.51 -8.44 14.43
C ILE A 93 2.29 -8.68 15.73
N ALA A 94 2.57 -9.94 16.08
CA ALA A 94 3.37 -10.30 17.25
C ALA A 94 4.78 -9.68 17.18
N ASN A 95 5.45 -9.80 16.03
CA ASN A 95 6.77 -9.21 15.82
C ASN A 95 6.73 -7.68 15.92
N LEU A 96 5.71 -7.03 15.37
CA LEU A 96 5.55 -5.58 15.47
C LEU A 96 5.32 -5.13 16.92
N ILE A 97 4.50 -5.84 17.70
CA ILE A 97 4.28 -5.55 19.12
C ILE A 97 5.60 -5.69 19.89
N PHE A 98 6.37 -6.75 19.64
CA PHE A 98 7.68 -6.96 20.24
C PHE A 98 8.65 -5.82 19.90
N ILE A 99 8.73 -5.44 18.62
CA ILE A 99 9.53 -4.30 18.13
C ILE A 99 9.16 -3.02 18.89
N VAL A 100 7.86 -2.72 18.97
CA VAL A 100 7.38 -1.50 19.64
C VAL A 100 7.65 -1.55 21.14
N SER A 101 7.65 -2.73 21.77
CA SER A 101 7.92 -2.88 23.20
C SER A 101 9.39 -2.63 23.57
N ILE A 102 10.32 -2.94 22.66
CA ILE A 102 11.77 -2.73 22.87
C ILE A 102 12.20 -1.33 22.43
N SER A 103 11.43 -0.71 21.54
CA SER A 103 11.75 0.62 21.01
C SER A 103 11.62 1.70 22.07
N ASN A 104 12.66 2.55 22.22
CA ASN A 104 12.58 3.77 23.03
C ASN A 104 11.66 4.84 22.41
N ASP A 105 11.26 4.67 21.14
CA ASP A 105 10.50 5.66 20.36
C ASP A 105 8.96 5.41 20.37
N VAL A 106 8.42 4.83 21.46
CA VAL A 106 6.97 4.53 21.58
C VAL A 106 6.09 5.76 21.35
N SER A 107 6.54 6.94 21.78
CA SER A 107 5.82 8.21 21.61
C SER A 107 5.73 8.63 20.14
N LYS A 108 6.80 8.46 19.35
CA LYS A 108 6.83 8.74 17.91
C LYS A 108 5.89 7.79 17.16
N ILE A 109 5.93 6.50 17.47
CA ILE A 109 5.04 5.48 16.88
C ILE A 109 3.58 5.83 17.19
N SER A 110 3.26 6.13 18.46
CA SER A 110 1.91 6.50 18.86
C SER A 110 1.41 7.76 18.13
N ARG A 111 2.25 8.78 17.99
CA ARG A 111 1.93 10.01 17.25
C ARG A 111 1.67 9.70 15.77
N TYR A 112 2.51 8.87 15.16
CA TYR A 112 2.35 8.48 13.76
C TYR A 112 1.06 7.69 13.51
N VAL A 113 0.72 6.75 14.38
CA VAL A 113 -0.56 6.00 14.29
C VAL A 113 -1.76 6.94 14.38
N LYS A 114 -1.72 7.95 15.26
CA LYS A 114 -2.78 8.98 15.32
C LYS A 114 -2.89 9.76 14.01
N ILE A 115 -1.76 10.18 13.44
CA ILE A 115 -1.73 10.85 12.13
C ILE A 115 -2.29 9.94 11.04
N ALA A 116 -1.95 8.66 11.04
CA ALA A 116 -2.47 7.67 10.09
C ALA A 116 -3.99 7.51 10.20
N ILE A 117 -4.54 7.48 11.42
CA ILE A 117 -6.00 7.45 11.65
C ILE A 117 -6.67 8.73 11.12
N VAL A 118 -6.10 9.91 11.39
CA VAL A 118 -6.62 11.18 10.86
C VAL A 118 -6.59 11.17 9.33
N ARG A 119 -5.48 10.71 8.71
CA ARG A 119 -5.38 10.55 7.25
C ARG A 119 -6.44 9.61 6.70
N LEU A 120 -6.76 8.52 7.40
CA LEU A 120 -7.82 7.61 6.99
C LEU A 120 -9.18 8.31 7.01
N VAL A 121 -9.52 9.02 8.09
CA VAL A 121 -10.78 9.76 8.21
C VAL A 121 -10.89 10.81 7.12
N VAL A 122 -9.85 11.62 6.90
CA VAL A 122 -9.82 12.64 5.84
C VAL A 122 -10.06 12.00 4.46
N LYS A 123 -9.43 10.86 4.16
CA LYS A 123 -9.67 10.15 2.89
C LYS A 123 -11.11 9.66 2.77
N LEU A 124 -11.68 9.08 3.83
CA LEU A 124 -13.08 8.63 3.81
C LEU A 124 -14.04 9.81 3.57
N VAL A 125 -13.76 10.97 4.15
CA VAL A 125 -14.53 12.20 3.90
C VAL A 125 -14.39 12.63 2.43
N ILE A 126 -13.19 12.65 1.85
CA ILE A 126 -12.98 12.99 0.45
C ILE A 126 -13.76 12.05 -0.48
N VAL A 127 -13.69 10.73 -0.25
CA VAL A 127 -14.43 9.73 -1.04
C VAL A 127 -15.94 9.91 -0.89
N PHE A 128 -16.42 10.20 0.32
CA PHE A 128 -17.83 10.47 0.57
C PHE A 128 -18.32 11.74 -0.13
N LEU A 129 -17.55 12.83 -0.07
CA LEU A 129 -17.88 14.08 -0.76
C LEU A 129 -17.91 13.90 -2.28
N ALA A 130 -16.95 13.15 -2.84
CA ALA A 130 -16.95 12.81 -4.27
C ALA A 130 -18.19 11.99 -4.65
N PHE A 131 -18.54 10.99 -3.84
CA PHE A 131 -19.73 10.18 -4.06
C PHE A 131 -21.03 11.00 -3.98
N ALA A 132 -21.14 11.90 -3.01
CA ALA A 132 -22.29 12.80 -2.86
C ALA A 132 -22.40 13.75 -4.06
N TYR A 133 -21.26 14.27 -4.54
CA TYR A 133 -21.21 15.11 -5.74
C TYR A 133 -21.66 14.34 -6.99
N TRP A 134 -21.10 13.15 -7.26
CA TRP A 134 -21.52 12.35 -8.42
C TRP A 134 -23.00 11.99 -8.35
N THR A 135 -23.53 11.65 -7.17
CA THR A 135 -24.96 11.34 -6.99
C THR A 135 -25.85 12.54 -7.30
N ARG A 136 -25.38 13.76 -7.01
CA ARG A 136 -26.09 15.00 -7.35
C ARG A 136 -26.10 15.26 -8.86
N VAL A 137 -25.00 15.02 -9.55
CA VAL A 137 -24.85 15.30 -10.99
C VAL A 137 -25.54 14.25 -11.85
N PHE A 138 -25.28 12.96 -11.60
CA PHE A 138 -25.72 11.85 -12.44
C PHE A 138 -26.98 11.15 -11.90
N GLY A 139 -27.54 11.62 -10.78
CA GLY A 139 -28.75 11.08 -10.16
C GLY A 139 -28.56 9.74 -9.46
N TRP A 140 -29.64 8.98 -9.29
CA TRP A 140 -29.62 7.70 -8.55
C TRP A 140 -28.96 6.56 -9.31
N ASP A 141 -28.88 6.63 -10.65
CA ASP A 141 -28.22 5.60 -11.45
C ASP A 141 -26.71 5.53 -11.17
N THR A 142 -26.11 6.65 -10.77
CA THR A 142 -24.74 6.75 -10.24
C THR A 142 -24.44 5.74 -9.15
N ILE A 143 -25.41 5.46 -8.27
CA ILE A 143 -25.18 4.55 -7.15
C ILE A 143 -24.87 3.16 -7.68
N LYS A 144 -25.49 2.73 -8.79
CA LYS A 144 -25.21 1.43 -9.41
C LYS A 144 -23.79 1.36 -9.96
N TYR A 145 -23.32 2.42 -10.62
CA TYR A 145 -22.00 2.46 -11.25
C TYR A 145 -20.85 2.66 -10.25
N TYR A 146 -21.00 3.61 -9.33
CA TYR A 146 -19.89 4.12 -8.52
C TYR A 146 -19.85 3.56 -7.09
N SER A 147 -20.93 2.98 -6.55
CA SER A 147 -20.91 2.46 -5.17
C SER A 147 -19.82 1.40 -4.95
N VAL A 148 -19.65 0.51 -5.94
CA VAL A 148 -18.62 -0.54 -5.95
C VAL A 148 -17.24 0.07 -5.96
N HIS A 149 -17.03 1.03 -6.87
CA HIS A 149 -15.77 1.75 -7.01
C HIS A 149 -15.41 2.50 -5.73
N CYS A 150 -16.36 3.21 -5.10
CA CYS A 150 -16.16 3.90 -3.82
C CYS A 150 -15.80 2.91 -2.70
N PHE A 151 -16.52 1.80 -2.59
CA PHE A 151 -16.27 0.80 -1.58
C PHE A 151 -14.87 0.17 -1.73
N GLN A 152 -14.50 -0.21 -2.97
CA GLN A 152 -13.19 -0.78 -3.26
C GLN A 152 -12.05 0.23 -3.02
N ASN A 153 -12.25 1.50 -3.38
CA ASN A 153 -11.33 2.58 -3.05
C ASN A 153 -11.10 2.70 -1.54
N CYS A 154 -12.17 2.65 -0.74
CA CYS A 154 -12.06 2.66 0.72
C CYS A 154 -11.20 1.49 1.23
N LEU A 155 -11.35 0.30 0.66
CA LEU A 155 -10.53 -0.87 1.02
C LEU A 155 -9.05 -0.66 0.64
N ILE A 156 -8.76 -0.27 -0.60
CA ILE A 156 -7.41 0.01 -1.09
C ILE A 156 -6.72 1.04 -0.20
N TYR A 157 -7.39 2.15 0.10
CA TYR A 157 -6.82 3.20 0.94
C TYR A 157 -6.58 2.77 2.36
N SER A 158 -7.47 1.96 2.92
CA SER A 158 -7.28 1.41 4.25
C SER A 158 -6.03 0.51 4.27
N TYR A 159 -5.88 -0.39 3.30
CA TYR A 159 -4.69 -1.23 3.18
C TYR A 159 -3.40 -0.43 3.01
N SER A 160 -3.41 0.61 2.17
CA SER A 160 -2.27 1.51 2.00
C SER A 160 -1.86 2.15 3.32
N ILE A 161 -2.82 2.59 4.15
CA ILE A 161 -2.53 3.17 5.47
C ILE A 161 -2.00 2.13 6.46
N PHE A 162 -2.52 0.90 6.45
CA PHE A 162 -1.97 -0.19 7.25
C PHE A 162 -0.51 -0.48 6.89
N MET A 163 -0.20 -0.56 5.60
CA MET A 163 1.17 -0.74 5.11
C MET A 163 2.08 0.42 5.53
N ASP A 164 1.61 1.66 5.36
CA ASP A 164 2.32 2.88 5.74
C ASP A 164 2.75 2.86 7.22
N VAL A 165 1.85 2.49 8.13
CA VAL A 165 2.15 2.36 9.57
C VAL A 165 3.20 1.27 9.85
N ILE A 166 3.09 0.12 9.19
CA ILE A 166 4.03 -1.00 9.40
C ILE A 166 5.42 -0.63 8.87
N LEU A 167 5.50 -0.07 7.67
CA LEU A 167 6.75 0.37 7.06
C LEU A 167 7.40 1.50 7.85
N TYR A 168 6.62 2.42 8.40
CA TYR A 168 7.13 3.44 9.33
C TYR A 168 7.81 2.83 10.55
N ILE A 169 7.20 1.80 11.16
CA ILE A 169 7.78 1.08 12.30
C ILE A 169 9.11 0.44 11.90
N PHE A 170 9.19 -0.22 10.75
CA PHE A 170 10.45 -0.78 10.24
C PHE A 170 11.51 0.29 10.03
N SER A 171 11.15 1.42 9.39
CA SER A 171 12.08 2.53 9.16
C SER A 171 12.66 3.07 10.47
N LEU A 172 11.83 3.24 11.50
CA LEU A 172 12.29 3.65 12.83
C LEU A 172 13.27 2.64 13.45
N GLN A 173 13.02 1.34 13.29
CA GLN A 173 13.93 0.32 13.83
C GLN A 173 15.28 0.29 13.13
N TYR A 174 15.31 0.35 11.80
CA TYR A 174 16.59 0.42 11.09
C TYR A 174 17.39 1.67 11.47
N LYS A 175 16.72 2.83 11.62
CA LYS A 175 17.36 4.05 12.14
C LYS A 175 17.91 3.87 13.56
N HIS A 176 17.18 3.18 14.43
CA HIS A 176 17.62 2.89 15.78
C HIS A 176 18.84 1.96 15.81
N LEU A 177 18.87 0.94 14.94
CA LEU A 177 20.04 0.07 14.78
C LEU A 177 21.27 0.86 14.33
N ASN A 178 21.10 1.78 13.36
CA ASN A 178 22.18 2.65 12.89
C ASN A 178 22.72 3.56 14.01
N GLY A 179 21.82 4.19 14.78
CA GLY A 179 22.22 4.98 15.95
C GLY A 179 22.94 4.16 17.04
N THR A 180 22.56 2.90 17.22
CA THR A 180 23.21 2.00 18.18
C THR A 180 24.60 1.58 17.69
N LEU A 181 24.75 1.29 16.40
CA LEU A 181 26.03 0.92 15.79
C LEU A 181 27.05 2.06 15.91
N THR A 182 26.66 3.28 15.54
CA THR A 182 27.53 4.46 15.65
C THR A 182 27.96 4.76 17.09
N SER A 183 27.08 4.49 18.07
CA SER A 183 27.37 4.68 19.49
C SER A 183 28.25 3.57 20.06
N CYS A 184 28.19 2.35 19.51
CA CYS A 184 28.92 1.19 19.98
C CYS A 184 30.20 0.97 19.18
N ARG A 185 31.24 1.77 19.45
CA ARG A 185 32.53 1.66 18.73
C ARG A 185 33.34 0.37 19.05
N ARG A 186 33.17 -0.28 20.21
CA ARG A 186 34.03 -1.41 20.64
C ARG A 186 33.39 -2.49 21.54
N CYS A 187 32.06 -2.51 21.70
CA CYS A 187 31.42 -3.47 22.62
C CYS A 187 30.91 -4.70 21.89
N ASP A 188 31.62 -5.82 22.05
CA ASP A 188 31.29 -7.15 21.56
C ASP A 188 29.82 -7.56 21.76
N ASN A 189 29.28 -7.30 22.95
CA ASN A 189 27.90 -7.65 23.29
C ASN A 189 26.88 -6.80 22.52
N ALA A 190 27.22 -5.55 22.21
CA ALA A 190 26.35 -4.67 21.44
C ALA A 190 26.28 -5.09 19.98
N LEU A 191 27.41 -5.47 19.37
CA LEU A 191 27.45 -5.96 17.99
C LEU A 191 26.56 -7.20 17.81
N LYS A 192 26.68 -8.17 18.73
CA LYS A 192 25.82 -9.38 18.73
C LYS A 192 24.34 -9.04 18.85
N LYS A 193 23.99 -8.05 19.67
CA LYS A 193 22.60 -7.59 19.83
C LYS A 193 22.08 -6.90 18.57
N ILE A 194 22.90 -6.07 17.91
CA ILE A 194 22.56 -5.43 16.63
C ILE A 194 22.33 -6.50 15.55
N GLU A 195 23.22 -7.49 15.46
CA GLU A 195 23.11 -8.61 14.52
C GLU A 195 21.80 -9.38 14.72
N GLN A 196 21.49 -9.77 15.96
CA GLN A 196 20.25 -10.47 16.29
C GLN A 196 19.01 -9.66 15.92
N ASN A 197 18.99 -8.36 16.27
CA ASN A 197 17.88 -7.47 15.93
C ASN A 197 17.74 -7.26 14.42
N TYR A 198 18.85 -7.17 13.69
CA TYR A 198 18.85 -7.01 12.23
C TYR A 198 18.27 -8.26 11.55
N CYS A 199 18.73 -9.46 11.94
CA CYS A 199 18.18 -10.72 11.44
C CYS A 199 16.69 -10.86 11.73
N PHE A 200 16.28 -10.54 12.97
CA PHE A 200 14.87 -10.55 13.36
C PHE A 200 14.03 -9.56 12.53
N LEU A 201 14.55 -8.37 12.26
CA LEU A 201 13.86 -7.37 11.45
C LEU A 201 13.74 -7.81 10.00
N LYS A 202 14.79 -8.40 9.41
CA LYS A 202 14.73 -9.00 8.07
C LYS A 202 13.71 -10.14 8.00
N ASP A 203 13.64 -11.01 9.00
CA ASP A 203 12.66 -12.10 9.00
C ASP A 203 11.23 -11.54 9.13
N THR A 204 11.06 -10.42 9.83
CA THR A 204 9.78 -9.70 9.91
C THR A 204 9.42 -9.02 8.58
N VAL A 205 10.40 -8.43 7.88
CA VAL A 205 10.22 -7.88 6.52
C VAL A 205 9.85 -8.99 5.53
N LYS A 206 10.43 -10.19 5.65
CA LYS A 206 10.04 -11.33 4.82
C LYS A 206 8.56 -11.69 5.01
N ILE A 207 8.10 -11.79 6.27
CA ILE A 207 6.68 -12.04 6.58
C ILE A 207 5.79 -10.91 6.04
N PHE A 208 6.24 -9.66 6.15
CA PHE A 208 5.54 -8.52 5.55
C PHE A 208 5.39 -8.68 4.04
N ASN A 209 6.43 -9.07 3.31
CA ASN A 209 6.34 -9.33 1.88
C ASN A 209 5.37 -10.48 1.58
N ASP A 210 5.46 -11.61 2.28
CA ASP A 210 4.57 -12.75 2.07
C ASP A 210 3.08 -12.34 2.21
N VAL A 211 2.80 -11.38 3.08
CA VAL A 211 1.48 -10.83 3.34
C VAL A 211 1.06 -9.75 2.33
N PHE A 212 1.92 -8.79 2.03
CA PHE A 212 1.56 -7.55 1.32
C PHE A 212 2.08 -7.47 -0.13
N GLN A 213 2.84 -8.45 -0.60
CA GLN A 213 3.38 -8.42 -1.97
C GLN A 213 2.32 -8.24 -3.05
N TRP A 214 1.18 -8.93 -2.94
CA TRP A 214 0.04 -8.79 -3.85
C TRP A 214 -0.71 -7.47 -3.67
N PRO A 215 -1.11 -7.07 -2.43
CA PRO A 215 -1.68 -5.76 -2.19
C PRO A 215 -0.86 -4.59 -2.75
N ILE A 216 0.47 -4.62 -2.61
CA ILE A 216 1.34 -3.56 -3.14
C ILE A 216 1.30 -3.54 -4.68
N ALA A 217 1.41 -4.71 -5.32
CA ALA A 217 1.31 -4.82 -6.78
C ALA A 217 -0.02 -4.27 -7.31
N LEU A 218 -1.14 -4.63 -6.64
CA LEU A 218 -2.47 -4.17 -7.00
C LEU A 218 -2.64 -2.66 -6.80
N ILE A 219 -2.14 -2.09 -5.69
CA ILE A 219 -2.17 -0.64 -5.43
C ILE A 219 -1.41 0.14 -6.52
N ILE A 220 -0.21 -0.33 -6.89
CA ILE A 220 0.62 0.31 -7.92
C ILE A 220 -0.08 0.23 -9.28
N SER A 221 -0.57 -0.94 -9.67
CA SER A 221 -1.30 -1.12 -10.92
C SER A 221 -2.60 -0.31 -10.95
N TYR A 222 -3.33 -0.26 -9.84
CA TYR A 222 -4.58 0.51 -9.73
C TYR A 222 -4.31 2.00 -9.90
N THR A 223 -3.29 2.51 -9.21
CA THR A 223 -2.89 3.92 -9.31
C THR A 223 -2.49 4.28 -10.74
N SER A 224 -1.74 3.40 -11.40
CA SER A 224 -1.31 3.60 -12.81
C SER A 224 -2.51 3.67 -13.76
N LEU A 225 -3.45 2.73 -13.62
CA LEU A 225 -4.69 2.71 -14.41
C LEU A 225 -5.58 3.92 -14.12
N HIS A 226 -5.66 4.35 -12.86
CA HIS A 226 -6.48 5.50 -12.45
C HIS A 226 -5.91 6.82 -12.98
N ILE A 227 -4.59 6.99 -13.03
CA ILE A 227 -3.98 8.14 -13.70
C ILE A 227 -4.33 8.13 -15.19
N LEU A 228 -4.18 6.98 -15.86
CA LEU A 228 -4.54 6.86 -17.29
C LEU A 228 -6.01 7.17 -17.55
N TYR A 229 -6.90 6.65 -16.71
CA TYR A 229 -8.34 6.92 -16.78
C TYR A 229 -8.65 8.43 -16.67
N MET A 230 -7.97 9.14 -15.76
CA MET A 230 -8.17 10.57 -15.60
C MET A 230 -7.60 11.38 -16.77
N LEU A 231 -6.42 11.02 -17.27
CA LEU A 231 -5.83 11.70 -18.43
C LEU A 231 -6.69 11.54 -19.68
N ASP A 232 -7.23 10.33 -19.88
CA ASP A 232 -8.19 10.01 -20.95
C ASP A 232 -9.47 10.85 -20.83
N PHE A 233 -10.02 10.94 -19.60
CA PHE A 233 -11.17 11.79 -19.27
C PHE A 233 -10.89 13.27 -19.61
N VAL A 234 -9.73 13.80 -19.20
CA VAL A 234 -9.33 15.18 -19.51
C VAL A 234 -9.30 15.41 -21.03
N VAL A 235 -8.66 14.54 -21.81
CA VAL A 235 -8.49 14.75 -23.26
C VAL A 235 -9.81 14.69 -24.03
N VAL A 236 -10.69 13.75 -23.69
CA VAL A 236 -11.95 13.56 -24.43
C VAL A 236 -13.02 14.53 -23.99
N ASP A 237 -13.20 14.70 -22.69
CA ASP A 237 -14.35 15.42 -22.17
C ASP A 237 -14.14 16.94 -22.21
N LEU A 238 -12.89 17.44 -22.21
CA LEU A 238 -12.60 18.85 -22.52
C LEU A 238 -13.13 19.29 -23.89
N LYS A 239 -13.28 18.38 -24.85
CA LYS A 239 -13.83 18.71 -26.18
C LYS A 239 -15.34 18.97 -26.14
N ARG A 240 -16.08 18.43 -25.16
CA ARG A 240 -17.55 18.40 -25.16
C ARG A 240 -18.25 19.62 -24.52
N HIS A 241 -17.52 20.54 -23.88
CA HIS A 241 -18.00 21.85 -23.38
C HIS A 241 -19.36 21.81 -22.64
N GLU A 242 -19.51 20.94 -21.65
CA GLU A 242 -20.68 20.92 -20.76
C GLU A 242 -20.46 21.72 -19.47
N TYR A 243 -21.51 22.40 -18.98
CA TYR A 243 -21.43 23.44 -17.94
C TYR A 243 -21.10 22.97 -16.50
N ASP A 244 -20.90 21.67 -16.25
CA ASP A 244 -20.49 21.13 -14.94
C ASP A 244 -19.11 20.41 -14.97
N LEU A 245 -18.43 20.43 -16.12
CA LEU A 245 -17.20 19.66 -16.34
C LEU A 245 -16.05 20.08 -15.41
N GLU A 246 -15.94 21.37 -15.07
CA GLU A 246 -14.83 21.88 -14.26
C GLU A 246 -14.83 21.32 -12.83
N VAL A 247 -16.01 21.25 -12.19
CA VAL A 247 -16.13 20.75 -10.82
C VAL A 247 -15.90 19.24 -10.80
N GLN A 248 -16.41 18.52 -11.81
CA GLN A 248 -16.15 17.08 -11.93
C GLN A 248 -14.66 16.78 -12.12
N LEU A 249 -13.99 17.49 -13.04
CA LEU A 249 -12.55 17.37 -13.26
C LEU A 249 -11.77 17.61 -11.97
N LEU A 250 -12.16 18.61 -11.18
CA LEU A 250 -11.52 18.90 -9.90
C LEU A 250 -11.69 17.76 -8.90
N VAL A 251 -12.90 17.21 -8.76
CA VAL A 251 -13.19 16.10 -7.84
C VAL A 251 -12.39 14.85 -8.22
N ASP A 252 -12.40 14.49 -9.50
CA ASP A 252 -11.70 13.32 -10.03
C ASP A 252 -10.18 13.49 -9.91
N PHE A 253 -9.65 14.69 -10.20
CA PHE A 253 -8.26 15.04 -9.99
C PHE A 253 -7.83 14.88 -8.52
N ILE A 254 -8.64 15.37 -7.58
CA ILE A 254 -8.35 15.23 -6.14
C ILE A 254 -8.28 13.75 -5.75
N LEU A 255 -9.21 12.91 -6.23
CA LEU A 255 -9.21 11.47 -5.93
C LEU A 255 -7.96 10.78 -6.49
N VAL A 256 -7.57 11.09 -7.72
CA VAL A 256 -6.36 10.55 -8.35
C VAL A 256 -5.13 10.98 -7.58
N MET A 257 -5.02 12.26 -7.21
CA MET A 257 -3.89 12.77 -6.43
C MET A 257 -3.80 12.09 -5.05
N VAL A 258 -4.93 11.83 -4.40
CA VAL A 258 -4.95 11.07 -3.13
C VAL A 258 -4.44 9.64 -3.33
N ALA A 259 -4.81 8.97 -4.42
CA ALA A 259 -4.30 7.64 -4.76
C ALA A 259 -2.80 7.65 -5.05
N VAL A 260 -2.34 8.58 -5.88
CA VAL A 260 -0.92 8.76 -6.22
C VAL A 260 -0.10 9.00 -4.96
N ILE A 261 -0.49 9.95 -4.10
CA ILE A 261 0.22 10.23 -2.84
C ILE A 261 0.28 8.99 -1.96
N ALA A 262 -0.81 8.22 -1.86
CA ALA A 262 -0.85 7.00 -1.06
C ALA A 262 0.18 5.96 -1.55
N THR A 263 0.25 5.75 -2.86
CA THR A 263 1.18 4.81 -3.51
C THR A 263 2.63 5.29 -3.39
N LEU A 264 2.89 6.58 -3.63
CA LEU A 264 4.22 7.16 -3.48
C LEU A 264 4.74 7.02 -2.05
N VAL A 265 3.90 7.25 -1.04
CA VAL A 265 4.30 7.11 0.37
C VAL A 265 4.74 5.67 0.67
N VAL A 266 4.00 4.66 0.19
CA VAL A 266 4.39 3.25 0.36
C VAL A 266 5.74 2.96 -0.30
N ILE A 267 5.94 3.39 -1.56
CA ILE A 267 7.20 3.18 -2.28
C ILE A 267 8.37 3.87 -1.57
N LEU A 268 8.18 5.12 -1.14
CA LEU A 268 9.21 5.90 -0.45
C LEU A 268 9.57 5.32 0.91
N TRP A 269 8.63 4.71 1.63
CA TRP A 269 8.97 4.02 2.87
C TRP A 269 9.76 2.75 2.65
N CYS A 270 9.39 1.93 1.66
CA CYS A 270 10.19 0.77 1.27
C CYS A 270 11.63 1.20 0.95
N ASP A 271 11.80 2.22 0.10
CA ASP A 271 13.10 2.77 -0.27
C ASP A 271 13.87 3.37 0.92
N SER A 272 13.18 4.08 1.83
CA SER A 272 13.78 4.59 3.05
C SER A 272 14.32 3.48 3.94
N ILE A 273 13.61 2.35 4.06
CA ILE A 273 14.09 1.19 4.83
C ILE A 273 15.35 0.61 4.21
N LEU A 274 15.37 0.42 2.89
CA LEU A 274 16.54 -0.06 2.15
C LEU A 274 17.73 0.88 2.31
N THR A 275 17.49 2.19 2.27
CA THR A 275 18.51 3.22 2.47
C THR A 275 19.11 3.15 3.88
N GLU A 276 18.29 3.04 4.92
CA GLU A 276 18.77 2.92 6.30
C GLU A 276 19.49 1.59 6.57
N ALA A 277 19.03 0.49 5.95
CA ALA A 277 19.75 -0.79 5.99
C ALA A 277 21.11 -0.71 5.26
N GLY A 278 21.17 0.02 4.14
CA GLY A 278 22.41 0.28 3.40
C GLY A 278 23.40 1.14 4.18
N LYS A 279 22.92 2.16 4.90
CA LYS A 279 23.75 2.96 5.82
C LYS A 279 24.38 2.09 6.89
N LEU A 280 23.60 1.22 7.54
CA LEU A 280 24.09 0.30 8.56
C LEU A 280 25.24 -0.57 8.02
N LEU A 281 25.07 -1.12 6.81
CA LEU A 281 26.12 -1.91 6.16
C LEU A 281 27.37 -1.07 5.85
N SER A 282 27.21 0.13 5.31
CA SER A 282 28.32 1.04 4.99
C SER A 282 29.11 1.50 6.23
N GLU A 283 28.41 1.78 7.33
CA GLU A 283 29.02 2.14 8.61
C GLU A 283 29.76 0.96 9.22
N SER A 284 29.21 -0.26 9.09
CA SER A 284 29.87 -1.49 9.52
C SER A 284 31.20 -1.71 8.80
N TYR A 285 31.26 -1.48 7.48
CA TYR A 285 32.51 -1.51 6.72
C TYR A 285 33.51 -0.46 7.19
N SER A 286 33.05 0.77 7.44
CA SER A 286 33.92 1.84 7.93
C SER A 286 34.52 1.51 9.30
N LEU A 287 33.73 0.94 10.22
CA LEU A 287 34.19 0.51 11.53
C LEU A 287 35.18 -0.66 11.44
N SER A 288 34.94 -1.62 10.54
CA SER A 288 35.85 -2.77 10.32
C SER A 288 37.24 -2.35 9.84
N ARG A 289 37.38 -1.22 9.14
CA ARG A 289 38.71 -0.70 8.75
C ARG A 289 39.55 -0.21 9.93
N HIS A 290 38.91 0.10 11.05
CA HIS A 290 39.57 0.64 12.24
C HIS A 290 39.72 -0.41 13.36
N CYS A 291 39.10 -1.59 13.21
CA CYS A 291 39.16 -2.69 14.17
C CYS A 291 39.50 -3.97 13.39
N GLU A 292 40.74 -4.46 13.51
CA GLU A 292 41.19 -5.73 12.92
C GLU A 292 40.64 -6.94 13.67
N GLU A 293 39.32 -7.13 13.62
CA GLU A 293 38.66 -8.27 14.25
C GLU A 293 37.90 -9.09 13.21
N ALA A 294 38.25 -10.38 13.08
CA ALA A 294 37.52 -11.39 12.29
C ALA A 294 36.03 -11.52 12.67
N ARG A 295 35.60 -10.89 13.76
CA ARG A 295 34.21 -10.78 14.18
C ARG A 295 33.43 -9.75 13.36
N PHE A 296 34.04 -8.61 13.01
CA PHE A 296 33.41 -7.60 12.17
C PHE A 296 33.14 -8.12 10.76
N GLU A 297 34.07 -8.89 10.20
CA GLU A 297 33.87 -9.54 8.90
C GLU A 297 32.68 -10.50 8.91
N ARG A 298 32.56 -11.32 9.97
CA ARG A 298 31.39 -12.20 10.15
C ARG A 298 30.09 -11.42 10.29
N PHE A 299 30.10 -10.34 11.07
CA PHE A 299 28.95 -9.47 11.24
C PHE A 299 28.52 -8.83 9.90
N ILE A 300 29.46 -8.27 9.14
CA ILE A 300 29.22 -7.71 7.81
C ILE A 300 28.64 -8.76 6.87
N ALA A 301 29.23 -9.97 6.84
CA ALA A 301 28.71 -11.07 6.03
C ALA A 301 27.26 -11.44 6.43
N THR A 302 26.95 -11.44 7.73
CA THR A 302 25.56 -11.63 8.21
C THR A 302 24.63 -10.52 7.72
N LEU A 303 25.05 -9.25 7.80
CA LEU A 303 24.25 -8.11 7.32
C LEU A 303 23.99 -8.21 5.81
N GLN A 304 25.01 -8.50 5.00
CA GLN A 304 24.88 -8.65 3.56
C GLN A 304 23.91 -9.78 3.19
N ARG A 305 24.06 -10.94 3.84
CA ARG A 305 23.21 -12.11 3.58
C ARG A 305 21.75 -11.88 3.98
N ASN A 306 21.50 -10.99 4.94
CA ASN A 306 20.18 -10.67 5.45
C ASN A 306 19.73 -9.26 5.05
N PHE A 307 20.23 -8.73 3.93
CA PHE A 307 19.79 -7.44 3.44
C PHE A 307 18.28 -7.50 3.11
N PRO A 308 17.46 -6.57 3.64
CA PRO A 308 16.02 -6.58 3.37
C PRO A 308 15.78 -6.29 1.89
N SER A 309 14.72 -6.88 1.34
CA SER A 309 14.18 -6.54 0.02
C SER A 309 12.67 -6.37 0.13
N PHE A 310 12.08 -5.55 -0.73
CA PHE A 310 10.63 -5.39 -0.85
C PHE A 310 10.25 -5.69 -2.29
N SER A 311 9.29 -6.59 -2.49
CA SER A 311 8.86 -7.02 -3.82
C SER A 311 7.34 -6.95 -3.97
N ALA A 312 6.90 -6.58 -5.15
CA ALA A 312 5.49 -6.57 -5.55
C ALA A 312 5.17 -7.89 -6.27
N ALA A 313 4.63 -8.85 -5.52
CA ALA A 313 4.24 -10.20 -5.95
C ALA A 313 5.33 -11.00 -6.72
N GLY A 314 6.61 -10.70 -6.48
CA GLY A 314 7.72 -11.30 -7.24
C GLY A 314 7.89 -10.75 -8.66
N PHE A 315 7.06 -9.81 -9.10
CA PHE A 315 7.18 -9.20 -10.43
C PHE A 315 8.35 -8.21 -10.50
N PHE A 316 8.52 -7.38 -9.46
CA PHE A 316 9.59 -6.39 -9.39
C PHE A 316 9.94 -6.02 -7.94
N ASP A 317 11.15 -5.49 -7.76
CA ASP A 317 11.59 -4.88 -6.50
C ASP A 317 11.04 -3.45 -6.39
N ILE A 318 10.60 -3.07 -5.20
CA ILE A 318 10.08 -1.73 -4.91
C ILE A 318 11.25 -0.83 -4.52
N LYS A 319 11.57 0.14 -5.39
CA LYS A 319 12.66 1.13 -5.23
C LYS A 319 12.15 2.51 -5.61
N LYS A 320 12.91 3.57 -5.30
CA LYS A 320 12.57 4.93 -5.76
C LYS A 320 12.42 5.03 -7.30
N SER A 321 13.17 4.23 -8.06
CA SER A 321 13.07 4.17 -9.53
C SER A 321 11.68 3.71 -10.01
N THR A 322 10.97 2.89 -9.23
CA THR A 322 9.61 2.43 -9.54
C THR A 322 8.65 3.62 -9.78
N ILE A 323 8.89 4.77 -9.14
CA ILE A 323 8.10 6.00 -9.37
C ILE A 323 8.29 6.49 -10.80
N LEU A 324 9.53 6.54 -11.27
CA LEU A 324 9.85 6.96 -12.64
C LEU A 324 9.34 5.95 -13.66
N ASP A 325 9.38 4.66 -13.33
CA ASP A 325 8.85 3.59 -14.18
C ASP A 325 7.32 3.71 -14.34
N ILE A 326 6.59 4.04 -13.26
CA ILE A 326 5.14 4.32 -13.32
C ILE A 326 4.87 5.52 -14.22
N VAL A 327 5.57 6.65 -14.03
CA VAL A 327 5.40 7.86 -14.85
C VAL A 327 5.69 7.56 -16.32
N SER A 328 6.81 6.91 -16.62
CA SER A 328 7.21 6.52 -17.98
C SER A 328 6.15 5.64 -18.65
N THR A 329 5.64 4.64 -17.92
CA THR A 329 4.60 3.72 -18.41
C THR A 329 3.30 4.49 -18.70
N VAL A 330 2.82 5.29 -17.74
CA VAL A 330 1.61 6.10 -17.89
C VAL A 330 1.74 7.07 -19.07
N THR A 331 2.86 7.78 -19.19
CA THR A 331 3.10 8.70 -20.31
C THR A 331 3.09 7.97 -21.65
N THR A 332 3.73 6.81 -21.74
CA THR A 332 3.77 6.01 -22.99
C THR A 332 2.36 5.56 -23.41
N PHE A 333 1.59 5.01 -22.47
CA PHE A 333 0.20 4.61 -22.73
C PHE A 333 -0.69 5.80 -23.07
N PHE A 334 -0.49 6.94 -22.42
CA PHE A 334 -1.23 8.17 -22.70
C PHE A 334 -0.96 8.71 -24.12
N ILE A 335 0.30 8.72 -24.55
CA ILE A 335 0.66 9.10 -25.93
C ILE A 335 -0.03 8.17 -26.93
N ALA A 336 0.03 6.86 -26.70
CA ALA A 336 -0.65 5.90 -27.57
C ALA A 336 -2.16 6.13 -27.62
N ALA A 337 -2.79 6.42 -26.47
CA ALA A 337 -4.22 6.72 -26.39
C ALA A 337 -4.60 7.95 -27.24
N ILE A 338 -3.82 9.03 -27.15
CA ILE A 338 -4.01 10.23 -27.96
C ILE A 338 -3.89 9.91 -29.45
N GLN A 339 -2.88 9.11 -29.85
CA GLN A 339 -2.66 8.74 -31.24
C GLN A 339 -3.84 7.96 -31.83
N PHE A 340 -4.39 6.99 -31.10
CA PHE A 340 -5.58 6.25 -31.54
C PHE A 340 -6.80 7.15 -31.68
N GLN A 341 -6.98 8.12 -30.79
CA GLN A 341 -8.08 9.09 -30.89
C GLN A 341 -7.94 10.09 -32.04
N MET A 342 -6.73 10.36 -32.53
CA MET A 342 -6.52 11.23 -33.68
C MET A 342 -6.72 10.51 -35.02
N SER A 343 -6.70 9.18 -35.03
CA SER A 343 -6.89 8.37 -36.24
C SER A 343 -8.34 8.01 -36.55
N GLU A 344 -9.23 8.12 -35.56
CA GLU A 344 -10.69 8.05 -35.71
C GLU A 344 -11.26 9.44 -36.01
#